data_AF-A0A9D9PZ96-F1
#
_entry.id   AF-A0A9D9PZ96-F1
#
_cell.length_a   1.000
_cell.length_b   1.000
_cell.length_c   1.000
_cell.angle_alpha   90.00
_cell.angle_beta   90.00
_cell.angle_gamma   90.00
#
_symmetry.space_group_name_H-M   'P 1'
#
loop_
_entity.id
_entity.type
_entity.pdbx_description
1 polymer ?
#
loop_
_entity_poly.entity_id
_entity_poly.type
_entity_poly.pdbx_seq_one_letter_code
_entity_poly.pdbx_strand_id
1 'polypeptide(L)'
;MKKGWVFLLGFISGVAFLFIVSLILASNVQNNGMTFFEKEGECISTKPFQVLQVIGDGYALAYESDYMLGTYIHSDLLALVTNLEGDLYYDEQIIKVPQGKCFKQIGIYKYKSKGGEYKTIPIIRLSK
;
A
#
# COMPACT_ATOMS: atom_id res chain seq x y z
N MET A 1 -23.56 49.17 18.14
CA MET A 1 -22.37 48.83 17.30
C MET A 1 -21.65 47.53 17.68
N LYS A 2 -21.88 46.94 18.86
CA LYS A 2 -21.16 45.72 19.32
C LYS A 2 -21.53 44.42 18.56
N LYS A 3 -22.75 44.33 18.02
CA LYS A 3 -23.23 43.11 17.32
C LYS A 3 -22.52 42.86 15.98
N GLY A 4 -22.15 43.92 15.25
CA GLY A 4 -21.41 43.79 13.99
C GLY A 4 -19.98 43.29 14.18
N TRP A 5 -19.35 43.61 15.32
CA TRP A 5 -18.01 43.12 15.66
C TRP A 5 -17.99 41.62 15.96
N VAL A 6 -19.03 41.11 16.63
CA VAL A 6 -19.18 39.66 16.88
C VAL A 6 -19.35 38.90 15.56
N PHE A 7 -20.10 39.48 14.61
CA PHE A 7 -20.25 38.89 13.27
C PHE A 7 -18.93 38.86 12.50
N LEU A 8 -18.16 39.96 12.49
CA LEU A 8 -16.85 40.01 11.82
C LEU A 8 -15.86 39.00 12.42
N LEU A 9 -15.83 38.88 13.75
CA LEU A 9 -14.95 37.93 14.43
C LEU A 9 -15.28 36.48 14.07
N GLY A 10 -16.58 36.15 14.04
CA GLY A 10 -17.05 34.83 13.63
C GLY A 10 -16.72 34.50 12.18
N PHE A 11 -16.85 35.48 11.27
CA PHE A 11 -16.49 35.30 9.86
C PHE A 11 -14.98 35.02 9.68
N ILE A 12 -14.12 35.82 10.33
CA ILE A 12 -12.67 35.63 10.28
C ILE A 12 -12.27 34.28 10.88
N SER A 13 -12.90 33.89 12.00
CA SER A 13 -12.66 32.60 12.64
C SER A 13 -13.08 31.42 11.75
N GLY A 14 -14.21 31.52 11.04
CA GLY A 14 -14.66 30.49 10.11
C GLY A 14 -13.72 30.31 8.92
N VAL A 15 -13.24 31.41 8.34
CA VAL A 15 -12.25 31.37 7.24
C VAL A 15 -10.94 30.75 7.72
N ALA A 16 -10.45 31.14 8.90
CA ALA A 16 -9.24 30.56 9.49
C ALA A 16 -9.40 29.05 9.74
N PHE A 17 -10.55 28.61 10.24
CA PHE A 17 -10.84 27.19 10.45
C PHE A 17 -10.83 26.40 9.15
N LEU A 18 -11.47 26.90 8.09
CA LEU A 18 -11.45 26.26 6.77
C LEU A 18 -10.03 26.15 6.21
N PHE A 19 -9.19 27.17 6.41
CA PHE A 19 -7.80 27.16 5.98
C PHE A 19 -6.97 26.10 6.71
N ILE A 20 -7.16 25.96 8.03
CA ILE A 20 -6.49 24.93 8.84
C ILE A 20 -6.92 23.52 8.40
N VAL A 21 -8.22 23.28 8.20
CA VAL A 21 -8.72 22.00 7.68
C VAL A 21 -8.12 21.68 6.32
N SER A 22 -8.04 22.67 5.42
CA SER A 22 -7.45 22.49 4.09
C SER A 22 -5.95 22.14 4.16
N LEU A 23 -5.18 22.76 5.05
CA LEU A 23 -3.77 22.44 5.24
C LEU A 23 -3.55 21.01 5.76
N ILE A 24 -4.39 20.55 6.69
CA ILE A 24 -4.35 19.18 7.21
C ILE A 24 -4.70 18.17 6.11
N LEU A 25 -5.69 18.47 5.26
CA LEU A 25 -6.03 17.60 4.13
C LEU A 25 -4.91 17.57 3.07
N ALA A 26 -4.27 18.71 2.79
CA ALA A 26 -3.19 18.81 1.81
C ALA A 26 -1.91 18.08 2.26
N SER A 27 -1.58 18.11 3.56
CA SER A 27 -0.37 17.43 4.08
C SER A 27 -0.43 15.91 3.98
N ASN A 28 -1.60 15.32 3.74
CA ASN A 28 -1.78 13.86 3.66
C ASN A 28 -1.70 13.31 2.22
N VAL A 29 -1.51 14.15 1.21
CA VAL A 29 -1.40 13.69 -0.18
C VAL A 29 0.07 13.43 -0.54
N GLN A 30 0.71 12.50 0.17
CA GLN A 30 1.95 11.91 -0.34
C GLN A 30 1.55 10.80 -1.29
N ASN A 31 1.61 11.07 -2.59
CA ASN A 31 1.32 10.07 -3.61
C ASN A 31 2.46 9.06 -3.67
N ASN A 32 2.39 8.03 -2.84
CA ASN A 32 3.38 6.94 -2.79
C ASN A 32 3.22 5.95 -3.96
N GLY A 33 2.51 6.33 -5.04
CA GLY A 33 2.27 5.46 -6.19
C GLY A 33 1.30 4.30 -5.90
N MET A 34 0.72 4.22 -4.71
CA MET A 34 -0.23 3.19 -4.30
C MET A 34 -1.66 3.66 -4.56
N THR A 35 -2.49 2.78 -5.11
CA THR A 35 -3.93 3.00 -5.29
C THR A 35 -4.66 1.74 -4.85
N PHE A 36 -5.45 1.86 -3.76
CA PHE A 36 -6.22 0.76 -3.21
C PHE A 36 -7.60 0.67 -3.85
N PHE A 37 -8.12 -0.55 -3.98
CA PHE A 37 -9.48 -0.80 -4.44
C PHE A 37 -10.48 -0.62 -3.30
N GLU A 38 -11.71 -0.22 -3.62
CA GLU A 38 -12.80 -0.12 -2.62
C GLU A 38 -13.17 -1.49 -2.02
N LYS A 39 -13.00 -2.56 -2.81
CA LYS A 39 -13.23 -3.94 -2.42
C LYS A 39 -12.01 -4.77 -2.82
N GLU A 40 -11.66 -5.73 -1.97
CA GLU A 40 -10.61 -6.69 -2.29
C GLU A 40 -11.02 -7.50 -3.53
N GLY A 41 -10.07 -7.75 -4.42
CA GLY A 41 -10.24 -8.57 -5.61
C GLY A 41 -10.26 -10.06 -5.30
N GLU A 42 -10.28 -10.87 -6.35
CA GLU A 42 -10.22 -12.34 -6.22
C GLU A 42 -8.85 -12.83 -5.73
N CYS A 43 -8.80 -14.10 -5.32
CA CYS A 43 -7.55 -14.79 -5.01
C CYS A 43 -6.68 -14.85 -6.27
N ILE A 44 -5.51 -14.20 -6.24
CA ILE A 44 -4.57 -14.19 -7.36
C ILE A 44 -3.52 -15.31 -7.24
N SER A 45 -3.23 -15.77 -6.02
CA SER A 45 -2.24 -16.82 -5.79
C SER A 45 -2.43 -17.49 -4.43
N THR A 46 -2.16 -18.80 -4.40
CA THR A 46 -2.03 -19.60 -3.19
C THR A 46 -0.58 -20.04 -2.94
N LYS A 47 0.35 -19.61 -3.80
CA LYS A 47 1.76 -19.98 -3.72
C LYS A 47 2.51 -19.05 -2.76
N PRO A 48 3.65 -19.50 -2.20
CA PRO A 48 4.55 -18.64 -1.45
C PRO A 48 5.05 -17.44 -2.27
N PHE A 49 5.54 -16.42 -1.56
CA PHE A 49 6.23 -15.29 -2.17
C PHE A 49 7.61 -15.14 -1.53
N GLN A 50 8.65 -14.93 -2.33
CA GLN A 50 9.99 -14.59 -1.84
C GLN A 50 10.21 -13.08 -1.94
N VAL A 51 10.54 -12.47 -0.80
CA VAL A 51 10.85 -11.04 -0.72
C VAL A 51 12.13 -10.75 -1.50
N LEU A 52 12.04 -9.84 -2.46
CA LEU A 52 13.18 -9.29 -3.17
C LEU A 52 13.78 -8.11 -2.42
N GLN A 53 12.93 -7.18 -2.00
CA GLN A 53 13.36 -5.95 -1.37
C GLN A 53 12.25 -5.36 -0.48
N VAL A 54 12.60 -5.03 0.75
CA VAL A 54 11.75 -4.19 1.62
C VAL A 54 11.82 -2.73 1.18
N ILE A 55 10.67 -2.10 0.95
CA ILE A 55 10.60 -0.70 0.45
C ILE A 55 10.05 0.30 1.48
N GLY A 56 9.55 -0.18 2.62
CA GLY A 56 9.05 0.65 3.71
C GLY A 56 8.40 -0.21 4.80
N ASP A 57 7.94 0.45 5.86
CA ASP A 57 7.33 -0.21 7.02
C ASP A 57 6.07 -1.00 6.59
N GLY A 58 6.16 -2.33 6.64
CA GLY A 58 5.06 -3.24 6.29
C GLY A 58 4.83 -3.45 4.79
N TYR A 59 5.78 -3.08 3.92
CA TYR A 59 5.69 -3.27 2.47
C TYR A 59 6.96 -3.89 1.87
N ALA A 60 6.79 -4.95 1.09
CA ALA A 60 7.88 -5.65 0.43
C ALA A 60 7.56 -5.96 -1.03
N LEU A 61 8.52 -5.75 -1.92
CA LEU A 61 8.49 -6.28 -3.27
C LEU A 61 8.82 -7.77 -3.20
N ALA A 62 7.96 -8.63 -3.75
CA ALA A 62 8.17 -10.07 -3.71
C ALA A 62 7.72 -10.73 -5.01
N TYR A 63 8.46 -11.75 -5.43
CA TYR A 63 8.06 -12.63 -6.51
C TYR A 63 7.30 -13.82 -5.94
N GLU A 64 6.22 -14.22 -6.61
CA GLU A 64 5.64 -15.52 -6.37
C GLU A 64 6.72 -16.59 -6.58
N SER A 65 6.84 -17.50 -5.63
CA SER A 65 7.81 -18.57 -5.64
C SER A 65 7.13 -19.92 -5.47
N ASP A 66 7.70 -20.92 -6.13
CA ASP A 66 7.27 -22.30 -6.02
C ASP A 66 8.45 -23.18 -5.62
N TYR A 67 8.22 -24.18 -4.78
CA TYR A 67 9.26 -25.08 -4.33
C TYR A 67 9.31 -26.30 -5.25
N MET A 68 10.26 -26.29 -6.18
CA MET A 68 10.40 -27.29 -7.22
C MET A 68 11.85 -27.79 -7.24
N LEU A 69 12.04 -29.11 -7.37
CA LEU A 69 13.38 -29.73 -7.49
C LEU A 69 14.37 -29.34 -6.36
N GLY A 70 13.86 -29.11 -5.15
CA GLY A 70 14.69 -28.76 -3.98
C GLY A 70 15.12 -27.30 -3.91
N THR A 71 14.57 -26.42 -4.74
CA THR A 71 14.85 -24.98 -4.72
C THR A 71 13.58 -24.14 -4.92
N TYR A 72 13.62 -22.87 -4.52
CA TYR A 72 12.58 -21.91 -4.86
C TYR A 72 12.81 -21.35 -6.25
N ILE A 73 11.80 -21.45 -7.12
CA ILE A 73 11.82 -20.88 -8.47
C ILE A 73 10.84 -19.72 -8.52
N HIS A 74 11.30 -18.58 -9.02
CA HIS A 74 10.46 -17.39 -9.18
C HIS A 74 9.57 -17.51 -10.41
N SER A 75 8.31 -17.13 -10.24
CA SER A 75 7.34 -16.88 -11.30
C SER A 75 7.47 -15.44 -11.81
N ASP A 76 6.77 -15.10 -12.89
CA ASP A 76 6.74 -13.74 -13.44
C ASP A 76 5.90 -12.76 -12.59
N LEU A 77 5.15 -13.29 -11.61
CA LEU A 77 4.30 -12.48 -10.74
C LEU A 77 5.12 -11.74 -9.67
N LEU A 78 5.48 -10.50 -9.98
CA LEU A 78 5.99 -9.52 -9.01
C LEU A 78 4.82 -8.77 -8.36
N ALA A 79 4.82 -8.69 -7.03
CA ALA A 79 3.78 -7.98 -6.28
C ALA A 79 4.38 -7.14 -5.15
N LEU A 80 3.62 -6.14 -4.71
CA LEU A 80 3.86 -5.45 -3.46
C LEU A 80 3.04 -6.15 -2.35
N VAL A 81 3.72 -6.87 -1.48
CA VAL A 81 3.11 -7.60 -0.37
C VAL A 81 2.99 -6.69 0.84
N THR A 82 1.85 -6.75 1.51
CA THR A 82 1.62 -6.07 2.79
C THR A 82 0.75 -6.91 3.71
N ASN A 83 1.04 -6.85 5.00
CA ASN A 83 0.13 -7.28 6.05
C ASN A 83 -0.18 -6.06 6.94
N LEU A 84 -1.45 -5.67 7.04
CA LEU A 84 -1.88 -4.49 7.80
C LEU A 84 -1.54 -4.57 9.29
N GLU A 85 -1.25 -5.77 9.79
CA GLU A 85 -0.98 -6.04 11.20
C GLU A 85 0.45 -5.70 11.64
N GLY A 86 1.25 -5.06 10.79
CA GLY A 86 2.59 -4.56 11.17
C GLY A 86 3.69 -5.62 11.09
N ASP A 87 3.52 -6.64 10.24
CA ASP A 87 4.58 -7.61 9.98
C ASP A 87 5.82 -6.92 9.41
N LEU A 88 6.97 -7.26 9.98
CA LEU A 88 8.26 -6.84 9.48
C LEU A 88 8.75 -7.84 8.45
N TYR A 89 9.01 -7.35 7.24
CA TYR A 89 9.64 -8.13 6.19
C TYR A 89 11.15 -7.96 6.22
N TYR A 90 11.87 -8.97 5.70
CA TYR A 90 13.30 -8.90 5.40
C TYR A 90 13.58 -9.51 4.03
N ASP A 91 14.69 -9.10 3.41
CA ASP A 91 15.07 -9.57 2.08
C ASP A 91 15.26 -11.10 2.08
N GLU A 92 14.87 -11.75 0.98
CA GLU A 92 14.89 -13.20 0.78
C GLU A 92 13.93 -14.02 1.66
N GLN A 93 13.10 -13.37 2.49
CA GLN A 93 12.07 -14.05 3.29
C GLN A 93 11.07 -14.79 2.38
N ILE A 94 10.76 -16.03 2.74
CA ILE A 94 9.65 -16.79 2.15
C ILE A 94 8.37 -16.55 2.95
N ILE A 95 7.43 -15.83 2.35
CA ILE A 95 6.09 -15.61 2.86
C ILE A 95 5.23 -16.81 2.48
N LYS A 96 4.98 -17.69 3.44
CA LYS A 96 4.16 -18.89 3.25
C LYS A 96 2.67 -18.54 3.28
N VAL A 97 1.89 -19.24 2.46
CA VAL A 97 0.42 -19.15 2.46
C VAL A 97 -0.13 -20.30 3.32
N PRO A 98 -0.79 -20.02 4.45
CA PRO A 98 -1.47 -21.05 5.25
C PRO A 98 -2.57 -21.75 4.46
N GLN A 99 -2.88 -22.99 4.83
CA GLN A 99 -3.96 -23.75 4.18
C GLN A 99 -5.29 -23.00 4.29
N GLY A 100 -6.01 -22.91 3.17
CA GLY A 100 -7.30 -22.21 3.10
C GLY A 100 -7.19 -20.69 3.05
N LYS A 101 -5.98 -20.12 2.94
CA LYS A 101 -5.76 -18.70 2.66
C LYS A 101 -5.25 -18.51 1.23
N CYS A 102 -5.36 -17.29 0.73
CA CYS A 102 -4.81 -16.88 -0.57
C CYS A 102 -4.36 -15.42 -0.51
N PHE A 103 -3.48 -15.02 -1.41
CA PHE A 103 -3.23 -13.61 -1.67
C PHE A 103 -4.35 -13.05 -2.54
N LYS A 104 -4.99 -11.97 -2.08
CA LYS A 104 -5.94 -11.17 -2.86
C LYS A 104 -5.30 -9.87 -3.27
N GLN A 105 -5.64 -9.41 -4.48
CA GLN A 105 -5.24 -8.10 -4.92
C GLN A 105 -6.12 -7.03 -4.24
N ILE A 106 -5.48 -6.07 -3.59
CA ILE A 106 -6.16 -4.96 -2.89
C ILE A 106 -5.86 -3.60 -3.51
N GLY A 107 -5.07 -3.56 -4.58
CA GLY A 107 -4.69 -2.33 -5.25
C GLY A 107 -3.61 -2.52 -6.30
N ILE A 108 -3.04 -1.39 -6.72
CA ILE A 108 -1.89 -1.31 -7.63
C ILE A 108 -0.82 -0.38 -7.07
N TYR A 109 0.43 -0.74 -7.31
CA TYR A 109 1.60 0.06 -6.96
C TYR A 109 2.36 0.43 -8.24
N LYS A 110 2.41 1.73 -8.52
CA LYS A 110 3.16 2.31 -9.64
C LYS A 110 4.45 2.93 -9.12
N TYR A 111 5.59 2.43 -9.59
CA TYR A 111 6.90 2.89 -9.16
C TYR A 111 7.85 3.07 -10.34
N LYS A 112 8.86 3.92 -10.16
CA LYS A 112 9.96 4.06 -11.11
C LYS A 112 11.00 3.01 -10.76
N SER A 113 11.24 2.07 -11.66
CA SER A 113 12.28 1.05 -11.50
C SER A 113 13.68 1.69 -11.55
N LYS A 114 14.70 0.96 -11.11
CA LYS A 114 16.11 1.42 -11.19
C LYS A 114 16.54 1.78 -12.62
N GLY A 115 15.95 1.15 -13.63
CA GLY A 115 16.18 1.45 -15.05
C GLY A 115 15.49 2.72 -15.56
N GLY A 116 14.74 3.42 -14.71
CA GLY A 116 14.06 4.67 -15.05
C GLY A 116 12.65 4.49 -15.64
N GLU A 117 12.26 3.27 -15.99
CA GLU A 117 10.91 2.95 -16.49
C GLU A 117 9.91 2.85 -15.35
N TYR A 118 8.68 3.32 -15.59
CA TYR A 118 7.56 3.12 -14.68
C TYR A 118 7.01 1.70 -14.82
N LYS A 119 6.92 0.99 -13.70
CA LYS A 119 6.27 -0.32 -13.58
C LYS A 119 5.01 -0.18 -12.74
N THR A 120 4.00 -0.99 -13.03
CA THR A 120 2.77 -1.10 -12.25
C THR A 120 2.59 -2.56 -11.87
N ILE A 121 2.49 -2.85 -10.58
CA ILE A 121 2.36 -4.21 -10.04
C ILE A 121 1.17 -4.28 -9.06
N PRO A 122 0.58 -5.46 -8.82
CA PRO A 122 -0.49 -5.59 -7.83
C PRO A 122 0.02 -5.34 -6.41
N ILE A 123 -0.82 -4.72 -5.58
CA ILE A 123 -0.67 -4.74 -4.12
C ILE A 123 -1.48 -5.92 -3.60
N ILE A 124 -0.87 -6.78 -2.81
CA ILE A 124 -1.46 -8.05 -2.41
C ILE A 124 -1.43 -8.22 -0.90
N ARG A 125 -2.48 -8.85 -0.37
CA ARG A 125 -2.61 -9.18 1.05
C ARG A 125 -3.08 -10.61 1.21
N LEU A 126 -2.56 -11.27 2.22
CA LEU A 126 -3.03 -12.59 2.62
C LEU A 126 -4.43 -12.48 3.23
N SER A 127 -5.43 -13.03 2.56
CA SER A 127 -6.82 -13.09 3.03
C SER A 127 -7.20 -14.51 3.43
N LYS A 128 -8.18 -14.60 4.34
CA LYS A 128 -8.97 -15.80 4.58
C LYS A 128 -9.90 -16.10 3.41
#